data_AF-A0A9D4CNZ6-F1
#
_entry.id   AF-A0A9D4CNZ6-F1
#
_cell.length_a   1.000
_cell.length_b   1.000
_cell.length_c   1.000
_cell.angle_alpha   90.00
_cell.angle_beta   90.00
_cell.angle_gamma   90.00
#
_symmetry.space_group_name_H-M   'P 1'
#
loop_
_entity.id
_entity.type
_entity.pdbx_description
1 polymer ?
#
loop_
_entity_poly.entity_id
_entity_poly.type
_entity_poly.pdbx_seq_one_letter_code
_entity_poly.pdbx_strand_id
1 'polypeptide(L)'
;MNLQKLRSNRRGNKRTIAILLEKIEEKKENGTLIEINLLLKMLETKMEMLETLNEKILSNTETEEMEDEIVETEINMMDLRMKLGTLITERDQRDTSIGSQQPTFHPMDTQRGRGDTGLGGQHTTFHP
;
A
#
# COMPACT_ATOMS: atom_id res chain seq x y z
N MET A 1 -14.58 -4.53 14.34
CA MET A 1 -15.41 -5.74 14.58
C MET A 1 -15.17 -6.71 13.43
N ASN A 2 -14.85 -7.99 13.69
CA ASN A 2 -14.42 -8.93 12.65
C ASN A 2 -15.56 -9.29 11.65
N LEU A 3 -15.29 -9.18 10.34
CA LEU A 3 -16.24 -9.45 9.25
C LEU A 3 -16.81 -10.87 9.28
N GLN A 4 -16.00 -11.85 9.66
CA GLN A 4 -16.44 -13.24 9.85
C GLN A 4 -17.49 -13.35 10.96
N LYS A 5 -17.33 -12.60 12.07
CA LYS A 5 -18.28 -12.56 13.18
C LYS A 5 -19.60 -11.91 12.74
N LEU A 6 -19.54 -10.83 11.96
CA LEU A 6 -20.70 -10.19 11.33
C LEU A 6 -21.47 -11.17 10.43
N ARG A 7 -20.79 -11.84 9.50
CA ARG A 7 -21.38 -12.84 8.60
C ARG A 7 -22.00 -14.01 9.37
N SER A 8 -21.36 -14.46 10.45
CA SER A 8 -21.91 -15.51 11.32
C SER A 8 -23.20 -15.07 12.01
N ASN A 9 -23.21 -13.87 12.59
CA ASN A 9 -24.39 -13.30 13.25
C ASN A 9 -25.55 -13.11 12.26
N ARG A 10 -25.26 -12.65 11.03
CA ARG A 10 -26.24 -12.54 9.94
C ARG A 10 -26.91 -13.87 9.64
N ARG A 11 -26.12 -14.95 9.53
CA ARG A 11 -26.66 -16.32 9.30
C ARG A 11 -27.53 -16.78 10.47
N GLY A 12 -27.13 -16.47 11.70
CA GLY A 12 -27.93 -16.75 12.90
C GLY A 12 -29.31 -16.08 12.85
N ASN A 13 -29.35 -14.76 12.60
CA ASN A 13 -30.62 -14.03 12.52
C ASN A 13 -31.50 -14.50 11.35
N LYS A 14 -30.93 -14.83 10.18
CA LYS A 14 -31.70 -15.44 9.08
C LYS A 14 -32.38 -16.74 9.49
N ARG A 15 -31.69 -17.61 10.23
CA ARG A 15 -32.27 -18.86 10.75
C ARG A 15 -33.38 -18.58 11.76
N THR A 16 -33.16 -17.65 12.70
CA THR A 16 -34.20 -17.26 13.67
C THR A 16 -35.44 -16.70 12.97
N ILE A 17 -35.28 -15.87 11.95
CA ILE A 17 -36.40 -15.34 11.14
C ILE A 17 -37.20 -16.46 10.50
N ALA A 18 -36.54 -17.44 9.87
CA ALA A 18 -37.23 -18.57 9.26
C ALA A 18 -38.07 -19.36 10.28
N ILE A 19 -37.51 -19.60 11.47
CA ILE A 19 -38.22 -20.28 12.57
C ILE A 19 -39.40 -19.45 13.07
N LEU A 20 -39.24 -18.12 13.20
CA LEU A 20 -40.33 -17.25 13.64
C LEU A 20 -41.47 -17.22 12.62
N LEU A 21 -41.17 -17.18 11.32
CA LEU A 21 -42.18 -17.24 10.26
C LEU A 21 -42.97 -18.56 10.31
N GLU A 22 -42.28 -19.69 10.48
CA GLU A 22 -42.93 -21.00 10.62
C GLU A 22 -43.87 -21.04 11.82
N LYS A 23 -43.41 -20.54 12.99
CA LYS A 23 -44.24 -20.46 14.20
C LYS A 23 -45.43 -19.52 14.05
N ILE A 24 -45.27 -18.40 13.33
CA ILE A 24 -46.37 -17.47 13.07
C ILE A 24 -47.42 -18.16 12.22
N GLU A 25 -47.02 -18.89 11.17
CA GLU A 25 -47.98 -19.61 10.33
C GLU A 25 -48.70 -20.72 11.10
N GLU A 26 -48.00 -21.48 11.94
CA GLU A 26 -48.62 -22.46 12.84
C GLU A 26 -49.65 -21.80 13.78
N LYS A 27 -49.27 -20.68 14.40
CA LYS A 27 -50.10 -19.97 15.39
C LYS A 27 -51.24 -19.18 14.75
N LYS A 28 -51.21 -18.91 13.46
CA LYS A 28 -52.30 -18.23 12.75
C LYS A 28 -53.59 -19.07 12.75
N GLU A 29 -53.48 -20.39 12.79
CA GLU A 29 -54.63 -21.29 12.76
C GLU A 29 -55.20 -21.61 14.15
N ASN A 30 -54.36 -21.61 15.19
CA ASN A 30 -54.71 -22.13 16.53
C ASN A 30 -54.23 -21.28 17.72
N GLY A 31 -53.52 -20.18 17.47
CA GLY A 31 -52.87 -19.37 18.48
C GLY A 31 -53.72 -18.22 18.99
N THR A 32 -53.34 -17.70 20.15
CA THR A 32 -53.93 -16.48 20.68
C THR A 32 -53.36 -15.25 19.97
N LEU A 33 -54.15 -14.17 19.91
CA LEU A 33 -53.69 -12.90 19.35
C LEU A 33 -52.44 -12.36 20.08
N ILE A 34 -52.31 -12.64 21.38
CA ILE A 34 -51.16 -12.22 22.19
C ILE A 34 -49.89 -12.94 21.74
N GLU A 35 -49.95 -14.26 21.52
CA GLU A 35 -48.80 -15.05 21.05
C GLU A 35 -48.36 -14.62 19.65
N ILE A 36 -49.30 -14.42 18.73
CA ILE A 36 -49.01 -13.97 17.36
C ILE A 36 -48.34 -12.58 17.40
N ASN A 37 -48.87 -11.64 18.19
CA ASN A 37 -48.28 -10.31 18.33
C ASN A 37 -46.87 -10.35 18.92
N LEU A 38 -46.59 -11.24 19.87
CA LEU A 38 -45.25 -11.39 20.43
C LEU A 38 -44.27 -11.92 19.37
N LEU A 39 -44.69 -12.93 18.60
CA LEU A 39 -43.88 -13.51 17.53
C LEU A 39 -43.59 -12.49 16.43
N LEU A 40 -44.59 -11.67 16.05
CA LEU A 40 -44.43 -10.59 15.07
C LEU A 40 -43.43 -9.53 15.55
N LYS A 41 -43.52 -9.08 16.81
CA LYS A 41 -42.53 -8.13 17.37
C LYS A 41 -41.11 -8.70 17.37
N MET A 42 -40.96 -9.98 17.73
CA MET A 42 -39.66 -10.66 17.67
C MET A 42 -39.14 -10.74 16.23
N LEU A 43 -40.02 -10.99 15.26
CA LEU A 43 -39.69 -11.03 13.85
C LEU A 43 -39.22 -9.66 13.35
N GLU A 44 -39.95 -8.59 13.66
CA GLU A 44 -39.58 -7.20 13.34
C GLU A 44 -38.19 -6.86 13.88
N THR A 45 -37.95 -7.10 15.18
CA THR A 45 -36.62 -6.86 15.78
C THR A 45 -35.52 -7.66 15.06
N LYS A 46 -35.80 -8.89 14.65
CA LYS A 46 -34.82 -9.71 13.93
C LYS A 46 -34.55 -9.22 12.51
N MET A 47 -35.56 -8.67 11.83
CA MET A 47 -35.41 -8.06 10.51
C MET A 47 -34.58 -6.78 10.57
N GLU A 48 -34.86 -5.90 11.54
CA GLU A 48 -34.07 -4.68 11.78
C GLU A 48 -32.59 -5.01 12.07
N MET A 49 -32.34 -6.00 12.95
CA MET A 49 -30.98 -6.48 13.21
C MET A 49 -30.31 -7.01 11.93
N LEU A 50 -31.06 -7.66 11.04
CA LEU A 50 -30.52 -8.22 9.80
C LEU A 50 -30.13 -7.11 8.81
N GLU A 51 -30.92 -6.05 8.72
CA GLU A 51 -30.66 -4.87 7.91
C GLU A 51 -29.39 -4.15 8.37
N THR A 52 -29.29 -3.84 9.66
CA THR A 52 -28.07 -3.24 10.24
C THR A 52 -26.82 -4.10 10.02
N LEU A 53 -26.96 -5.44 10.07
CA LEU A 53 -25.85 -6.34 9.79
C LEU A 53 -25.45 -6.33 8.31
N ASN A 54 -26.40 -6.17 7.39
CA ASN A 54 -26.09 -6.07 5.96
C ASN A 54 -25.34 -4.77 5.66
N GLU A 55 -25.80 -3.64 6.19
CA GLU A 55 -25.12 -2.34 6.03
C GLU A 55 -23.69 -2.37 6.56
N LYS A 56 -23.49 -2.93 7.77
CA LYS A 56 -22.15 -3.08 8.35
C LYS A 56 -21.24 -4.00 7.54
N ILE A 57 -21.78 -5.08 6.96
CA ILE A 57 -20.99 -5.98 6.10
C ILE A 57 -20.58 -5.26 4.81
N LEU A 58 -21.49 -4.50 4.20
CA LEU A 58 -21.20 -3.74 2.99
C LEU A 58 -20.10 -2.71 3.24
N SER A 59 -20.30 -1.84 4.23
CA SER A 59 -19.33 -0.79 4.60
C SER A 59 -17.94 -1.37 4.96
N ASN A 60 -17.89 -2.49 5.69
CA ASN A 60 -16.63 -3.15 5.98
C ASN A 60 -15.94 -3.70 4.71
N THR A 61 -16.71 -4.24 3.76
CA THR A 61 -16.15 -4.80 2.53
C THR A 61 -15.58 -3.68 1.65
N GLU A 62 -16.29 -2.56 1.51
CA GLU A 62 -15.79 -1.36 0.82
C GLU A 62 -14.51 -0.82 1.45
N THR A 63 -14.39 -0.89 2.79
CA THR A 63 -13.19 -0.47 3.50
C THR A 63 -12.00 -1.40 3.23
N GLU A 64 -12.23 -2.72 3.27
CA GLU A 64 -11.20 -3.73 2.94
C GLU A 64 -10.68 -3.54 1.50
N GLU A 65 -11.58 -3.29 0.53
CA GLU A 65 -11.19 -3.02 -0.87
C GLU A 65 -10.35 -1.73 -1.01
N MET A 66 -10.72 -0.64 -0.32
CA MET A 66 -9.92 0.58 -0.31
C MET A 66 -8.54 0.39 0.33
N GLU A 67 -8.45 -0.40 1.41
CA GLU A 67 -7.17 -0.71 2.05
C GLU A 67 -6.25 -1.50 1.10
N ASP A 68 -6.79 -2.48 0.37
CA ASP A 68 -6.05 -3.24 -0.65
C ASP A 68 -5.54 -2.35 -1.79
N GLU A 69 -6.37 -1.43 -2.30
CA GLU A 69 -5.96 -0.46 -3.34
C GLU A 69 -4.84 0.49 -2.88
N ILE A 70 -4.92 0.94 -1.62
CA ILE A 70 -3.87 1.78 -1.02
C ILE A 70 -2.55 0.99 -0.94
N VAL A 71 -2.60 -0.25 -0.43
CA VAL A 71 -1.41 -1.11 -0.31
C VAL A 71 -0.80 -1.39 -1.70
N GLU A 72 -1.61 -1.69 -2.71
CA GLU A 72 -1.13 -1.88 -4.08
C GLU A 72 -0.45 -0.62 -4.62
N THR A 73 -1.06 0.55 -4.41
CA THR A 73 -0.50 1.84 -4.81
C THR A 73 0.83 2.13 -4.11
N GLU A 74 0.94 1.81 -2.82
CA GLU A 74 2.18 1.95 -2.05
C GLU A 74 3.29 1.03 -2.56
N ILE A 75 2.99 -0.24 -2.86
CA ILE A 75 3.94 -1.18 -3.47
C ILE A 75 4.44 -0.64 -4.81
N ASN A 76 3.53 -0.15 -5.66
CA ASN A 76 3.87 0.43 -6.96
C ASN A 76 4.76 1.68 -6.80
N MET A 77 4.45 2.56 -5.83
CA MET A 77 5.29 3.73 -5.54
C MET A 77 6.68 3.33 -5.03
N MET A 78 6.80 2.28 -4.21
CA MET A 78 8.09 1.79 -3.72
C MET A 78 8.96 1.27 -4.86
N ASP A 79 8.40 0.49 -5.79
CA ASP A 79 9.11 0.01 -6.98
C ASP A 79 9.61 1.18 -7.85
N LEU A 80 8.77 2.19 -8.08
CA LEU A 80 9.18 3.40 -8.79
C LEU A 80 10.33 4.15 -8.09
N ARG A 81 10.27 4.28 -6.76
CA ARG A 81 11.34 4.90 -5.96
C ARG A 81 12.65 4.12 -6.08
N MET A 82 12.58 2.79 -6.07
CA MET A 82 13.74 1.92 -6.19
C MET A 82 14.38 2.02 -7.59
N LYS A 83 13.55 2.01 -8.65
CA LYS A 83 13.98 2.27 -10.03
C LYS A 83 14.61 3.65 -10.20
N LEU A 84 14.05 4.68 -9.57
CA LEU A 84 14.63 6.02 -9.61
C LEU A 84 15.99 6.06 -8.90
N GLY A 85 16.12 5.43 -7.73
CA GLY A 85 17.39 5.36 -6.99
C GLY A 85 18.50 4.65 -7.78
N THR A 86 18.18 3.56 -8.47
CA THR A 86 19.15 2.85 -9.34
C THR A 86 19.58 3.72 -10.52
N LEU A 87 18.66 4.37 -11.23
CA LEU A 87 18.99 5.29 -12.32
C LEU A 87 19.87 6.46 -11.89
N ILE A 88 19.61 7.05 -10.72
CA ILE A 88 20.45 8.11 -10.14
C ILE A 88 21.85 7.57 -9.87
N THR A 89 21.96 6.39 -9.24
CA THR A 89 23.25 5.75 -8.94
C THR A 89 24.04 5.43 -10.21
N GLU A 90 23.39 4.89 -11.24
CA GLU A 90 24.01 4.61 -12.55
C GLU A 90 24.46 5.87 -13.28
N ARG A 91 23.74 6.98 -13.12
CA ARG A 91 24.14 8.28 -13.65
C ARG A 91 25.40 8.78 -12.93
N ASP A 92 25.40 8.77 -11.60
CA ASP A 92 26.54 9.24 -10.81
C ASP A 92 27.81 8.39 -11.08
N GLN A 93 27.66 7.08 -11.27
CA GLN A 93 28.75 6.20 -11.69
C GLN A 93 29.27 6.53 -13.10
N ARG A 94 28.38 6.82 -14.06
CA ARG A 94 28.79 7.28 -15.40
C ARG A 94 29.53 8.60 -15.35
N ASP A 95 29.03 9.58 -14.59
CA ASP A 95 29.65 10.89 -14.44
C ASP A 95 31.04 10.78 -13.78
N THR A 96 31.21 9.89 -12.79
CA THR A 96 32.51 9.58 -12.16
C THR A 96 33.47 8.83 -13.09
N SER A 97 32.95 7.91 -13.92
CA SER A 97 33.74 7.15 -14.90
C SER A 97 34.23 8.01 -16.07
N ILE A 98 33.53 9.10 -16.40
CA ILE A 98 33.97 10.06 -17.42
C ILE A 98 34.97 11.06 -16.79
N GLY A 99 34.72 11.53 -15.56
CA GLY A 99 35.62 12.44 -14.85
C GLY A 99 36.98 11.85 -14.45
N SER A 100 37.11 10.52 -14.45
CA SER A 100 38.37 9.81 -14.14
C SER A 100 39.24 9.51 -15.37
N GLN A 101 38.80 9.84 -16.59
CA GLN A 101 39.69 9.89 -17.75
C GLN A 101 40.49 11.21 -17.70
N GLN A 102 41.48 11.28 -16.82
CA GLN A 102 42.54 12.27 -16.97
C GLN A 102 43.26 12.00 -18.30
N PRO A 103 43.34 12.97 -19.24
CA PRO A 103 44.26 12.84 -20.35
C PRO A 103 45.67 12.82 -19.75
N THR A 104 46.33 11.66 -19.80
CA THR A 104 47.73 11.57 -19.41
C THR A 104 48.54 12.32 -20.47
N PHE A 105 48.78 13.61 -20.23
CA PHE A 105 49.74 14.37 -21.01
C PHE A 105 51.13 13.82 -20.69
N HIS A 106 51.68 13.02 -21.61
CA HIS A 106 53.11 12.77 -21.63
C HIS A 106 53.78 14.03 -22.20
N PRO A 107 54.62 14.75 -21.43
CA PRO A 107 55.36 15.87 -21.97
C PRO A 107 56.29 15.34 -23.06
N MET A 108 56.10 15.84 -24.29
CA MET A 108 57.05 15.63 -25.37
C MET A 108 58.36 16.34 -25.00
N ASP A 109 59.41 15.57 -24.76
CA ASP A 109 60.77 16.11 -24.64
C ASP A 109 61.14 16.84 -25.93
N THR A 110 61.03 18.17 -25.91
CA THR A 110 61.53 19.01 -27.00
C THR A 110 63.01 19.29 -26.73
N GLN A 111 63.84 18.25 -26.86
CA GLN A 111 65.28 18.44 -27.00
C GLN A 111 65.63 18.69 -28.47
N ARG A 112 65.87 19.96 -28.82
CA ARG A 112 67.10 20.42 -29.53
C ARG A 112 66.95 21.85 -30.03
N GLY A 113 67.74 22.74 -29.45
CA GLY A 113 68.03 24.04 -30.02
C GLY A 113 68.85 24.87 -29.05
N ARG A 114 70.18 24.74 -29.13
CA ARG A 114 71.15 25.54 -28.35
C ARG A 114 70.87 27.04 -28.49
N GLY A 115 71.00 27.76 -27.39
CA GLY A 115 71.13 29.21 -27.38
C GLY A 115 71.11 29.73 -25.95
N ASP A 116 72.29 30.07 -25.45
CA ASP A 116 72.50 30.69 -24.14
C ASP A 116 71.51 31.82 -23.87
N THR A 117 71.02 31.92 -22.62
CA THR A 117 71.18 33.09 -21.72
C THR A 117 70.16 32.98 -20.59
N GLY A 118 70.62 33.16 -19.35
CA GLY A 118 69.81 33.90 -18.37
C GLY A 118 69.16 33.09 -17.25
N LEU A 119 69.94 32.88 -16.19
CA LEU A 119 69.60 33.30 -14.83
C LEU A 119 68.27 32.84 -14.22
N GLY A 120 68.42 31.94 -13.24
CA GLY A 120 67.87 32.20 -11.91
C GLY A 120 66.60 31.43 -11.56
N GLY A 121 66.70 30.63 -10.51
CA GLY A 121 65.54 30.18 -9.75
C GLY A 121 65.43 28.68 -9.61
N GLN A 122 66.38 28.06 -8.90
CA GLN A 122 66.01 26.92 -8.07
C GLN A 122 65.05 27.45 -7.01
N HIS A 123 63.87 26.84 -6.84
CA HIS A 123 63.54 26.27 -5.54
C HIS A 123 62.35 25.33 -5.62
N THR A 124 62.54 24.21 -4.96
CA THR A 124 61.64 23.08 -4.75
C THR A 124 60.53 23.39 -3.74
N THR A 125 59.54 22.49 -3.74
CA THR A 125 58.71 22.00 -2.59
C THR A 125 57.53 22.88 -2.10
N PHE A 126 56.39 22.36 -1.60
CA PHE A 126 55.96 21.05 -1.03
C PHE A 126 54.41 20.94 -1.15
N HIS A 127 53.86 19.72 -1.18
CA HIS A 127 52.45 19.40 -0.82
C HIS A 127 52.31 19.43 0.73
N PRO A 128 51.14 19.82 1.30
CA PRO A 128 49.91 19.04 1.30
C PRO A 128 48.69 19.73 0.68
#